data_AF-A0A7K4IP74-F1
#
_entry.id   AF-A0A7K4IP74-F1
#
_cell.length_a   1.000
_cell.length_b   1.000
_cell.length_c   1.000
_cell.angle_alpha   90.00
_cell.angle_beta   90.00
_cell.angle_gamma   90.00
#
_symmetry.space_group_name_H-M   'P 1'
#
loop_
_entity.id
_entity.type
_entity.pdbx_description
1 polymer ?
#
loop_
_entity_poly.entity_id
_entity_poly.type
_entity_poly.pdbx_seq_one_letter_code
_entity_poly.pdbx_strand_id
1 'polypeptide(L)'
;MKEKTDYYHYYRELMKNKLEKPMTETTESKVFFENCPHLAESIRLRKEANKLKEKLRFAKDRQTKFQIKRELNGINKKLKRENVLKQLHGESKQEMAYSLHFKADTAKEGASSLIRKSFRAVNNIYDKIQKQSREIAHRKLPPSIFDLKSLNVAEKSLAIKEWVQTRQKKS
;
A
#
# COMPACT_ATOMS: atom_id res chain seq x y z
N MET A 1 21.39 -21.98 -8.52
CA MET A 1 20.81 -20.63 -8.76
C MET A 1 20.93 -19.73 -7.52
N LYS A 2 22.13 -19.56 -6.94
CA LYS A 2 22.34 -18.74 -5.73
C LYS A 2 22.96 -17.37 -5.99
N GLU A 3 23.35 -17.06 -7.22
CA GLU A 3 24.12 -15.85 -7.57
C GLU A 3 23.26 -14.67 -8.06
N LYS A 4 21.93 -14.79 -8.09
CA LYS A 4 21.06 -13.81 -8.79
C LYS A 4 20.66 -12.58 -7.98
N THR A 5 21.19 -12.38 -6.76
CA THR A 5 20.55 -11.48 -5.79
C THR A 5 21.46 -10.50 -5.05
N ASP A 6 22.74 -10.39 -5.39
CA ASP A 6 23.67 -9.61 -4.55
C ASP A 6 23.42 -8.10 -4.59
N TYR A 7 22.78 -7.59 -5.65
CA TYR A 7 22.54 -6.15 -5.82
C TYR A 7 21.05 -5.78 -5.98
N TYR A 8 20.13 -6.74 -5.75
CA TYR A 8 18.69 -6.48 -5.89
C TYR A 8 18.16 -5.50 -4.83
N HIS A 9 18.67 -5.56 -3.59
CA HIS A 9 18.24 -4.63 -2.54
C HIS A 9 18.56 -3.18 -2.92
N TYR A 10 19.75 -2.93 -3.49
CA TYR A 10 20.10 -1.61 -4.01
C TYR A 10 19.17 -1.19 -5.14
N TYR A 11 18.87 -2.08 -6.09
CA TYR A 11 17.89 -1.80 -7.15
C TYR A 11 16.50 -1.44 -6.58
N ARG A 12 16.03 -2.17 -5.55
CA ARG A 12 14.73 -1.92 -4.90
C ARG A 12 14.70 -0.54 -4.24
N GLU A 13 15.74 -0.18 -3.49
CA GLU A 13 15.85 1.14 -2.86
C GLU A 13 15.90 2.26 -3.92
N LEU A 14 16.66 2.05 -5.00
CA LEU A 14 16.68 2.98 -6.13
C LEU A 14 15.30 3.14 -6.77
N MET A 15 14.50 2.09 -6.89
CA MET A 15 13.17 2.20 -7.49
C MET A 15 12.14 2.86 -6.55
N LYS A 16 12.29 2.71 -5.23
CA LYS A 16 11.40 3.33 -4.22
C LYS A 16 11.69 4.82 -3.99
N ASN A 17 12.96 5.23 -4.05
CA ASN A 17 13.35 6.61 -3.79
C ASN A 17 12.80 7.57 -4.85
N LYS A 18 11.98 8.54 -4.45
CA LYS A 18 11.67 9.71 -5.29
C LYS A 18 12.96 10.53 -5.43
N LEU A 19 13.22 11.09 -6.62
CA LEU A 19 14.37 11.95 -6.92
C LEU A 19 14.26 13.31 -6.18
N GLU A 20 14.21 13.27 -4.86
CA GLU A 20 14.31 14.47 -4.01
C GLU A 20 15.78 14.83 -3.77
N LYS A 21 16.66 13.82 -3.68
CA LYS A 21 18.13 13.98 -3.61
C LYS A 21 18.83 13.50 -4.89
N PRO A 22 20.02 14.03 -5.23
CA PRO A 22 20.83 13.51 -6.32
C PRO A 22 21.10 12.02 -6.08
N MET A 23 20.75 11.19 -7.07
CA MET A 23 20.88 9.73 -6.96
C MET A 23 22.34 9.29 -6.72
N THR A 24 23.32 10.16 -6.94
CA THR A 24 24.76 9.94 -6.76
C THR A 24 25.26 10.00 -5.31
N GLU A 25 24.43 10.38 -4.33
CA GLU A 25 24.92 10.66 -2.97
C GLU A 25 24.76 9.50 -1.97
N THR A 26 23.87 8.55 -2.21
CA THR A 26 23.66 7.41 -1.29
C THR A 26 24.68 6.30 -1.54
N THR A 27 25.20 5.70 -0.46
CA THR A 27 26.17 4.60 -0.52
C THR A 27 25.64 3.44 -1.37
N GLU A 28 24.36 3.13 -1.22
CA GLU A 28 23.60 2.15 -1.99
C GLU A 28 23.62 2.43 -3.48
N SER A 29 23.54 3.71 -3.85
CA SER A 29 23.64 4.11 -5.25
C SER A 29 25.06 3.93 -5.76
N LYS A 30 26.07 4.36 -5.00
CA LYS A 30 27.48 4.24 -5.43
C LYS A 30 27.85 2.78 -5.72
N VAL A 31 27.52 1.87 -4.81
CA VAL A 31 27.75 0.44 -5.01
C VAL A 31 26.98 -0.08 -6.23
N PHE A 32 25.73 0.36 -6.44
CA PHE A 32 24.97 -0.07 -7.61
C PHE A 32 25.52 0.51 -8.93
N PHE A 33 26.02 1.75 -8.93
CA PHE A 33 26.66 2.38 -10.08
C PHE A 33 27.99 1.71 -10.44
N GLU A 34 28.73 1.20 -9.45
CA GLU A 34 29.97 0.45 -9.70
C GLU A 34 29.70 -0.92 -10.36
N ASN A 35 28.64 -1.60 -9.93
CA ASN A 35 28.36 -2.98 -10.37
C ASN A 35 27.45 -3.08 -11.59
N CYS A 36 26.53 -2.12 -11.78
CA CYS A 36 25.60 -2.07 -12.91
C CYS A 36 25.47 -0.62 -13.44
N PRO A 37 26.57 -0.03 -13.95
CA PRO A 37 26.63 1.39 -14.31
C PRO A 37 25.56 1.80 -15.33
N HIS A 38 25.31 0.99 -16.36
CA HIS A 38 24.39 1.37 -17.43
C HIS A 38 22.92 1.26 -17.00
N LEU A 39 22.61 0.30 -16.13
CA LEU A 39 21.32 0.13 -15.49
C LEU A 39 21.06 1.27 -14.50
N ALA A 40 22.04 1.60 -13.67
CA ALA A 40 21.97 2.71 -12.73
C ALA A 40 21.70 4.04 -13.47
N GLU A 41 22.46 4.32 -14.51
CA GLU A 41 22.29 5.52 -15.33
C GLU A 41 20.94 5.52 -16.07
N SER A 42 20.52 4.36 -16.60
CA SER A 42 19.21 4.20 -17.24
C SER A 42 18.04 4.46 -16.27
N ILE A 43 18.17 4.09 -14.99
CA ILE A 43 17.17 4.39 -13.96
C ILE A 43 17.18 5.90 -13.66
N ARG A 44 18.36 6.50 -13.48
CA ARG A 44 18.53 7.95 -13.23
C ARG A 44 17.85 8.77 -14.33
N LEU A 45 18.17 8.48 -15.59
CA LEU A 45 17.61 9.14 -16.76
C LEU A 45 16.08 8.97 -16.87
N ARG A 46 15.54 7.78 -16.56
CA ARG A 46 14.09 7.54 -16.55
C ARG A 46 13.36 8.41 -15.53
N LYS A 47 13.92 8.53 -14.33
CA LYS A 47 13.32 9.39 -13.29
C LYS A 47 13.43 10.88 -13.64
N GLU A 48 14.56 11.31 -14.21
CA GLU A 48 14.73 12.68 -14.70
C GLU A 48 13.72 13.02 -15.81
N ALA A 49 13.51 12.09 -16.75
CA ALA A 49 12.46 12.23 -17.78
C ALA A 49 11.06 12.35 -17.16
N ASN A 50 10.74 11.55 -16.12
CA ASN A 50 9.46 11.65 -15.44
C ASN A 50 9.28 13.01 -14.74
N LYS A 51 10.33 13.54 -14.09
CA LYS A 51 10.31 14.88 -13.50
C LYS A 51 10.04 15.96 -14.56
N LEU A 52 10.66 15.85 -15.74
CA LEU A 52 10.42 16.76 -16.86
C LEU A 52 9.02 16.60 -17.45
N LYS A 53 8.46 15.38 -17.52
CA LYS A 53 7.06 15.15 -17.94
C LYS A 53 6.07 15.82 -17.00
N GLU A 54 6.28 15.71 -15.69
CA GLU A 54 5.45 16.42 -14.71
C GLU A 54 5.59 17.94 -14.86
N LYS A 55 6.82 18.46 -14.98
CA LYS A 55 7.04 19.90 -15.26
C LYS A 55 6.33 20.34 -16.55
N LEU A 56 6.36 19.53 -17.61
CA LEU A 56 5.70 19.83 -18.88
C LEU A 56 4.18 19.89 -18.72
N ARG A 57 3.61 19.02 -17.89
CA ARG A 57 2.16 18.97 -17.59
C ARG A 57 1.67 20.27 -16.93
N PHE A 58 2.49 20.85 -16.06
CA PHE A 58 2.14 22.08 -15.33
C PHE A 58 2.64 23.37 -15.99
N ALA A 59 3.52 23.28 -16.98
CA ALA A 59 4.01 24.45 -17.70
C ALA A 59 2.86 25.15 -18.45
N LYS A 60 2.75 26.48 -18.27
CA LYS A 60 1.77 27.30 -19.00
C LYS A 60 2.37 27.92 -20.26
N ASP A 61 3.59 28.41 -20.14
CA ASP A 61 4.31 29.13 -21.19
C ASP A 61 4.83 28.23 -22.33
N ARG A 62 4.77 28.74 -23.57
CA ARG A 62 5.14 28.00 -24.80
C ARG A 62 6.66 27.82 -24.91
N GLN A 63 7.46 28.82 -24.53
CA GLN A 63 8.91 28.74 -24.58
C GLN A 63 9.45 27.72 -23.59
N THR A 64 8.91 27.73 -22.37
CA THR A 64 9.21 26.76 -21.30
C THR A 64 8.85 25.34 -21.73
N LYS A 65 7.67 25.13 -22.34
CA LYS A 65 7.28 23.83 -22.91
C LYS A 65 8.27 23.35 -23.98
N PHE A 66 8.74 24.25 -24.84
CA PHE A 66 9.71 23.91 -25.89
C PHE A 66 11.06 23.49 -25.31
N GLN A 67 11.57 24.24 -24.32
CA GLN A 67 12.82 23.90 -23.61
C GLN A 67 12.72 22.52 -22.94
N ILE A 68 11.64 22.27 -22.19
CA ILE A 68 11.41 20.97 -21.54
C ILE A 68 11.34 19.84 -22.57
N LYS A 69 10.66 20.04 -23.71
CA LYS A 69 10.61 19.03 -24.79
C LYS A 69 11.99 18.75 -25.38
N ARG A 70 12.82 19.78 -25.56
CA ARG A 70 14.19 19.64 -26.07
C ARG A 70 15.06 18.83 -25.10
N GLU A 71 14.97 19.11 -23.80
CA GLU A 71 15.65 18.33 -22.76
C GLU A 71 15.19 16.87 -22.74
N LEU A 72 13.88 16.64 -22.82
CA LEU A 72 13.29 15.31 -22.84
C LEU A 72 13.77 14.50 -24.06
N ASN A 73 13.90 15.14 -25.23
CA ASN A 73 14.51 14.53 -26.40
C ASN A 73 15.99 14.18 -26.19
N GLY A 74 16.75 15.03 -25.50
CA GLY A 74 18.14 14.75 -25.12
C GLY A 74 18.24 13.53 -24.22
N ILE A 75 17.40 13.44 -23.19
CA ILE A 75 17.34 12.28 -22.29
C ILE A 75 16.93 11.01 -23.04
N ASN A 76 15.95 11.09 -23.94
CA ASN A 76 15.53 9.93 -24.75
C ASN A 76 16.68 9.39 -25.62
N LYS A 77 17.51 10.26 -26.19
CA LYS A 77 18.70 9.84 -26.94
C LYS A 77 19.72 9.13 -26.02
N LYS A 78 19.97 9.68 -24.83
CA LYS A 78 20.85 9.04 -23.83
C LYS A 78 20.30 7.67 -23.40
N LEU A 79 19.00 7.56 -23.13
CA LEU A 79 18.35 6.29 -22.80
C LEU A 79 18.50 5.24 -23.89
N LYS A 80 18.41 5.63 -25.18
CA LYS A 80 18.68 4.72 -26.29
C LYS A 80 20.11 4.19 -26.25
N ARG A 81 21.09 5.07 -25.99
CA ARG A 81 22.50 4.67 -25.82
C ARG A 81 22.69 3.71 -24.66
N GLU A 82 22.13 4.02 -23.48
CA GLU A 82 22.21 3.14 -22.32
C GLU A 82 21.53 1.78 -22.57
N ASN A 83 20.44 1.73 -23.35
CA ASN A 83 19.83 0.45 -23.70
C ASN A 83 20.77 -0.44 -24.52
N VAL A 84 21.52 0.13 -25.46
CA VAL A 84 22.53 -0.61 -26.22
C VAL A 84 23.67 -1.06 -25.29
N LEU A 85 24.15 -0.19 -24.41
CA LEU A 85 25.22 -0.53 -23.48
C LEU A 85 24.80 -1.65 -22.51
N LYS A 86 23.59 -1.60 -21.95
CA LYS A 86 23.06 -2.69 -21.12
C LYS A 86 22.98 -4.03 -21.84
N GLN A 87 22.70 -4.03 -23.15
CA GLN A 87 22.69 -5.26 -23.94
C GLN A 87 24.11 -5.81 -24.12
N LEU A 88 25.07 -4.94 -24.43
CA LEU A 88 26.48 -5.31 -24.60
C LEU A 88 27.11 -5.84 -23.31
N HIS A 89 26.79 -5.22 -22.17
CA HIS A 89 27.36 -5.58 -20.86
C HIS A 89 26.53 -6.62 -20.10
N GLY A 90 25.48 -7.19 -20.70
CA GLY A 90 24.64 -8.22 -20.07
C GLY A 90 23.70 -7.71 -18.96
N GLU A 91 23.78 -6.43 -18.59
CA GLU A 91 22.91 -5.79 -17.59
C GLU A 91 21.43 -5.82 -17.98
N SER A 92 21.10 -5.99 -19.27
CA SER A 92 19.71 -6.15 -19.72
C SER A 92 19.03 -7.37 -19.10
N LYS A 93 19.77 -8.47 -18.86
CA LYS A 93 19.22 -9.67 -18.20
C LYS A 93 18.99 -9.43 -16.71
N GLN A 94 19.91 -8.70 -16.07
CA GLN A 94 19.82 -8.30 -14.66
C GLN A 94 18.62 -7.36 -14.45
N GLU A 95 18.44 -6.36 -15.31
CA GLU A 95 17.28 -5.45 -15.27
C GLU A 95 15.96 -6.23 -15.35
N MET A 96 15.87 -7.21 -16.25
CA MET A 96 14.66 -8.01 -16.41
C MET A 96 14.36 -8.82 -15.14
N ALA A 97 15.38 -9.47 -14.57
CA ALA A 97 15.24 -10.22 -13.32
C ALA A 97 14.81 -9.30 -12.17
N TYR A 98 15.52 -8.20 -11.94
CA TYR A 98 15.21 -7.25 -10.88
C TYR A 98 13.83 -6.59 -11.07
N SER A 99 13.44 -6.26 -12.29
CA SER A 99 12.11 -5.73 -12.59
C SER A 99 11.00 -6.72 -12.25
N LEU A 100 11.19 -8.00 -12.59
CA LEU A 100 10.22 -9.04 -12.29
C LEU A 100 10.07 -9.26 -10.78
N HIS A 101 11.20 -9.33 -10.05
CA HIS A 101 11.20 -9.40 -8.59
C HIS A 101 10.52 -8.18 -7.95
N PHE A 102 10.85 -6.97 -8.42
CA PHE A 102 10.27 -5.75 -7.89
C PHE A 102 8.77 -5.65 -8.11
N LYS A 103 8.27 -6.06 -9.29
CA LYS A 103 6.83 -6.13 -9.57
C LYS A 103 6.14 -7.15 -8.67
N ALA A 104 6.74 -8.32 -8.48
CA ALA A 104 6.20 -9.35 -7.59
C ALA A 104 6.13 -8.86 -6.13
N ASP A 105 7.18 -8.19 -5.64
CA ASP A 105 7.22 -7.62 -4.29
C ASP A 105 6.19 -6.51 -4.13
N THR A 106 6.08 -5.60 -5.12
CA THR A 106 5.09 -4.52 -5.10
C THR A 106 3.66 -5.07 -5.13
N ALA A 107 3.41 -6.13 -5.90
CA ALA A 107 2.11 -6.81 -5.96
C ALA A 107 1.78 -7.50 -4.63
N LYS A 108 2.75 -8.15 -3.97
CA LYS A 108 2.58 -8.73 -2.64
C LYS A 108 2.29 -7.65 -1.58
N GLU A 109 3.06 -6.56 -1.58
CA GLU A 109 2.84 -5.41 -0.70
C GLU A 109 1.41 -4.84 -0.93
N GLY A 110 1.01 -4.65 -2.19
CA GLY A 110 -0.34 -4.21 -2.57
C GLY A 110 -1.47 -5.15 -2.13
N ALA A 111 -1.33 -6.46 -2.37
CA ALA A 111 -2.29 -7.47 -1.95
C ALA A 111 -2.42 -7.55 -0.43
N SER A 112 -1.28 -7.48 0.29
CA SER A 112 -1.28 -7.45 1.76
C SER A 112 -2.02 -6.23 2.32
N SER A 113 -1.96 -5.08 1.63
CA SER A 113 -2.70 -3.88 2.01
C SER A 113 -4.21 -4.02 1.81
N LEU A 114 -4.64 -4.68 0.72
CA LEU A 114 -6.04 -4.93 0.41
C LEU A 114 -6.64 -5.95 1.38
N ILE A 115 -5.90 -7.02 1.66
CA ILE A 115 -6.26 -8.04 2.65
C ILE A 115 -6.38 -7.40 4.04
N ARG A 116 -5.42 -6.55 4.45
CA ARG A 116 -5.54 -5.82 5.72
C ARG A 116 -6.77 -4.90 5.77
N LYS A 117 -7.12 -4.25 4.65
CA LYS A 117 -8.33 -3.40 4.57
C LYS A 117 -9.60 -4.24 4.68
N SER A 118 -9.68 -5.40 4.02
CA SER A 118 -10.84 -6.28 4.11
C SER A 118 -10.98 -6.90 5.51
N PHE A 119 -9.89 -7.34 6.14
CA PHE A 119 -9.91 -7.81 7.53
C PHE A 119 -10.40 -6.74 8.51
N ARG A 120 -9.96 -5.47 8.36
CA ARG A 120 -10.49 -4.37 9.18
C ARG A 120 -11.98 -4.12 8.92
N ALA A 121 -12.43 -4.19 7.68
CA ALA A 121 -13.84 -4.01 7.34
C ALA A 121 -14.71 -5.12 7.95
N VAL A 122 -14.26 -6.39 7.88
CA VAL A 122 -14.95 -7.53 8.50
C VAL A 122 -14.97 -7.38 10.02
N ASN A 123 -13.86 -7.03 10.66
CA ASN A 123 -13.82 -6.81 12.11
C ASN A 123 -14.75 -5.66 12.52
N ASN A 124 -14.79 -4.56 11.77
CA ASN A 124 -15.70 -3.45 12.06
C ASN A 124 -17.17 -3.84 11.92
N ILE A 125 -17.51 -4.75 10.99
CA ILE A 125 -18.86 -5.31 10.86
C ILE A 125 -19.18 -6.21 12.05
N TYR A 126 -18.24 -7.08 12.43
CA TYR A 126 -18.39 -7.96 13.60
C TYR A 126 -18.61 -7.15 14.88
N ASP A 127 -17.80 -6.11 15.11
CA ASP A 127 -17.93 -5.21 16.25
C ASP A 127 -19.27 -4.47 16.25
N LYS A 128 -19.77 -4.05 15.08
CA LYS A 128 -21.10 -3.43 14.96
C LYS A 128 -22.22 -4.41 15.28
N ILE A 129 -22.16 -5.64 14.77
CA ILE A 129 -23.14 -6.69 15.07
C ILE A 129 -23.12 -7.02 16.56
N GLN A 130 -21.93 -7.11 17.18
CA GLN A 130 -21.80 -7.37 18.61
C GLN A 130 -22.33 -6.21 19.48
N LYS A 131 -22.14 -4.96 19.05
CA LYS A 131 -22.75 -3.80 19.72
C LYS A 131 -24.26 -3.79 19.59
N GLN A 132 -24.79 -4.04 18.39
CA GLN A 132 -26.24 -4.12 18.17
C GLN A 132 -26.88 -5.27 18.93
N SER A 133 -26.24 -6.45 19.00
CA SER A 133 -26.77 -7.58 19.76
C SER A 133 -26.83 -7.28 21.27
N ARG A 134 -25.79 -6.62 21.82
CA ARG A 134 -25.80 -6.13 23.21
C ARG A 134 -26.94 -5.12 23.43
N GLU A 135 -27.08 -4.11 22.57
CA GLU A 135 -28.15 -3.10 22.69
C GLU A 135 -29.56 -3.72 22.59
N ILE A 136 -29.76 -4.68 21.69
CA ILE A 136 -31.04 -5.40 21.56
C ILE A 136 -31.30 -6.26 22.81
N ALA A 137 -30.28 -6.92 23.36
CA ALA A 137 -30.41 -7.66 24.61
C ALA A 137 -30.81 -6.74 25.77
N HIS A 138 -30.17 -5.57 25.89
CA HIS A 138 -30.50 -4.57 26.91
C HIS A 138 -31.90 -3.97 26.77
N ARG A 139 -32.43 -3.84 25.53
CA ARG A 139 -33.79 -3.32 25.28
C ARG A 139 -34.90 -4.36 25.45
N LYS A 140 -34.60 -5.65 25.24
CA LYS A 140 -35.60 -6.74 25.31
C LYS A 140 -35.72 -7.36 26.69
N LEU A 141 -34.76 -7.12 27.58
CA LEU A 141 -34.78 -7.58 28.97
C LEU A 141 -35.26 -6.44 29.88
N PRO A 142 -36.23 -6.67 30.77
CA PRO A 142 -36.59 -5.66 31.75
C PRO A 142 -35.40 -5.38 32.68
N PRO A 143 -35.16 -4.11 33.07
CA PRO A 143 -34.06 -3.75 33.97
C PRO A 143 -34.11 -4.48 35.33
N SER A 144 -35.27 -5.03 35.73
CA SER A 144 -35.43 -5.80 36.97
C SER A 144 -34.77 -7.18 36.98
N ILE A 145 -34.28 -7.69 35.84
CA ILE A 145 -33.53 -8.96 35.81
C ILE A 145 -32.17 -8.83 36.51
N PHE A 146 -31.61 -7.61 36.58
CA PHE A 146 -30.33 -7.39 37.26
C PHE A 146 -30.45 -7.36 38.79
N ASP A 147 -31.65 -7.18 39.34
CA ASP A 147 -31.95 -7.33 40.78
C ASP A 147 -32.31 -8.76 41.19
N LEU A 148 -32.34 -9.73 40.26
CA LEU A 148 -32.65 -11.13 40.58
C LEU A 148 -31.54 -11.85 41.37
N LYS A 149 -30.43 -11.20 41.70
CA LYS A 149 -29.41 -11.77 42.60
C LYS A 149 -29.85 -11.73 44.07
N SER A 150 -30.76 -10.82 44.46
CA SER A 150 -31.26 -10.68 45.84
C SER A 150 -32.59 -11.39 46.10
N LEU A 151 -33.32 -11.79 45.06
CA LEU A 151 -34.64 -12.43 45.15
C LEU A 151 -34.55 -13.95 45.28
N ASN A 152 -35.50 -14.54 46.00
CA ASN A 152 -35.64 -15.99 46.16
C ASN A 152 -36.31 -16.64 44.93
N VAL A 153 -36.08 -17.93 44.68
CA VAL A 153 -36.50 -18.62 43.42
C VAL A 153 -37.99 -18.46 43.10
N ALA A 154 -38.86 -18.48 44.12
CA ALA A 154 -40.29 -18.28 43.96
C ALA A 154 -40.64 -16.86 43.44
N GLU A 155 -39.98 -15.84 43.96
CA GLU A 155 -40.20 -14.43 43.62
C GLU A 155 -39.73 -14.12 42.18
N LYS A 156 -38.64 -14.77 41.73
CA LYS A 156 -38.19 -14.68 40.34
C LYS A 156 -39.23 -15.23 39.37
N SER A 157 -39.84 -16.36 39.73
CA SER A 157 -40.86 -17.00 38.89
C SER A 157 -42.13 -16.15 38.77
N LEU A 158 -42.48 -15.42 39.84
CA LEU A 158 -43.63 -14.52 39.87
C LEU A 158 -43.36 -13.27 39.00
N ALA A 159 -42.21 -12.62 39.17
CA ALA A 159 -41.83 -11.43 38.40
C ALA A 159 -41.77 -11.70 36.88
N ILE A 160 -41.28 -12.88 36.48
CA ILE A 160 -41.26 -13.29 35.06
C ILE A 160 -42.69 -13.49 34.55
N LYS A 161 -43.58 -14.13 35.32
CA LYS A 161 -44.98 -14.33 34.94
C LYS A 161 -45.72 -12.99 34.79
N GLU A 162 -45.55 -12.07 35.73
CA GLU A 162 -46.14 -10.73 35.67
C GLU A 162 -45.64 -9.92 34.46
N TRP A 163 -44.36 -10.03 34.13
CA TRP A 163 -43.81 -9.37 32.95
C TRP A 163 -44.36 -9.93 31.64
N VAL A 164 -44.51 -11.26 31.54
CA VAL A 164 -45.13 -11.90 30.37
C VAL A 164 -46.60 -11.47 30.22
N GLN A 165 -47.35 -11.43 31.33
CA GLN A 165 -48.75 -11.00 31.33
C GLN A 165 -48.92 -9.52 30.98
N THR A 166 -48.05 -8.64 31.46
CA THR A 166 -48.09 -7.20 31.13
C THR A 166 -47.70 -6.92 29.68
N ARG A 167 -46.87 -7.77 29.05
CA ARG A 167 -46.65 -7.72 27.60
C ARG A 167 -47.85 -8.19 26.79
N GLN A 168 -48.54 -9.24 27.22
CA GLN A 168 -49.73 -9.76 26.52
C GLN A 168 -50.93 -8.80 26.62
N LYS A 169 -51.07 -8.03 27.70
CA LYS A 169 -52.14 -7.02 27.85
C LYS A 169 -51.89 -5.70 27.12
N LYS A 170 -50.67 -5.45 26.61
CA LYS A 170 -50.30 -4.24 25.85
C LYS A 170 -50.24 -4.47 24.33
N SER A 171 -50.55 -5.68 23.87
CA SER A 171 -50.69 -6.06 22.46
C SER A 171 -52.15 -6.32 22.15
#